data_AF-A0A7C2WRC3-F1
#
_entry.id   AF-A0A7C2WRC3-F1
#
_cell.length_a   1.000
_cell.length_b   1.000
_cell.length_c   1.000
_cell.angle_alpha   90.00
_cell.angle_beta   90.00
_cell.angle_gamma   90.00
#
_symmetry.space_group_name_H-M   'P 1'
#
loop_
_entity.id
_entity.type
_entity.pdbx_description
1 polymer ?
#
loop_
_entity_poly.entity_id
_entity_poly.type
_entity_poly.pdbx_seq_one_letter_code
_entity_poly.pdbx_strand_id
1 'polypeptide(L)'
;LGLVVEERTVDRTELYIADEVFLCGTAAEITPIVEIDHYQVGEGTIGPVTRRLEQLFHDVLRGKDPRRAEWRTPVGLAQLARA
;
A
#
# COMPACT_ATOMS: atom_id res chain seq x y z
N LEU A 1 1.98 7.19 9.61
CA LEU A 1 2.15 8.40 8.78
C LEU A 1 1.44 9.62 9.36
N GLY A 2 0.56 9.46 10.35
CA GLY A 2 -0.14 10.60 10.96
C GLY A 2 -1.16 11.25 10.02
N LEU A 3 -1.58 10.52 8.99
CA LEU A 3 -2.59 10.98 8.03
C LEU A 3 -3.97 10.83 8.65
N VAL A 4 -4.85 11.79 8.34
CA VAL A 4 -6.28 11.66 8.60
C VAL A 4 -6.84 10.60 7.65
N VAL A 5 -7.66 9.70 8.17
CA VAL A 5 -8.29 8.63 7.40
C VAL A 5 -9.80 8.72 7.61
N GLU A 6 -10.54 8.68 6.52
CA GLU A 6 -11.99 8.71 6.51
C GLU A 6 -12.53 7.48 5.80
N GLU A 7 -13.39 6.73 6.47
CA GLU A 7 -14.17 5.65 5.88
C GLU A 7 -15.58 6.17 5.61
N ARG A 8 -15.94 6.33 4.34
CA ARG A 8 -17.23 6.87 3.91
C ARG A 8 -17.59 6.38 2.51
N THR A 9 -18.81 6.65 2.09
CA THR A 9 -19.16 6.60 0.67
C THR A 9 -18.33 7.63 -0.09
N VAL A 10 -17.78 7.20 -1.24
CA VAL A 10 -16.98 8.03 -2.15
C VAL A 10 -17.69 8.08 -3.49
N ASP A 11 -17.94 9.28 -3.99
CA ASP A 11 -18.50 9.50 -5.32
C ASP A 11 -17.42 9.29 -6.39
N ARG A 12 -17.82 8.73 -7.54
CA ARG A 12 -16.91 8.43 -8.65
C ARG A 12 -16.12 9.66 -9.12
N THR A 13 -16.77 10.83 -9.16
CA THR A 13 -16.13 12.07 -9.62
C THR A 13 -15.07 12.59 -8.66
N GLU A 14 -15.09 12.20 -7.38
CA GLU A 14 -14.04 12.53 -6.43
C GLU A 14 -12.71 11.88 -6.83
N LEU A 15 -12.75 10.68 -7.42
CA LEU A 15 -11.56 9.96 -7.86
C LEU A 15 -10.84 10.69 -9.00
N TYR A 16 -11.58 11.40 -9.86
CA TYR A 16 -11.02 12.13 -11.00
C TYR A 16 -10.27 13.39 -10.59
N ILE A 17 -10.53 13.90 -9.38
CA ILE A 17 -9.90 15.10 -8.82
C ILE A 17 -8.99 14.77 -7.63
N ALA A 18 -8.75 13.49 -7.36
CA ALA A 18 -7.85 13.07 -6.30
C ALA A 18 -6.39 13.33 -6.69
N ASP A 19 -5.58 13.77 -5.71
CA ASP A 19 -4.13 13.94 -5.91
C ASP A 19 -3.42 12.59 -6.13
N GLU A 20 -3.90 11.54 -5.46
CA GLU A 20 -3.36 10.18 -5.53
C GLU A 20 -4.48 9.13 -5.38
N VAL A 21 -4.38 8.04 -6.12
CA VAL A 21 -5.25 6.85 -5.95
C VAL A 21 -4.37 5.60 -6.01
N PHE A 22 -4.72 4.57 -5.24
CA PHE A 22 -4.05 3.28 -5.27
C PHE A 22 -5.03 2.14 -5.00
N LEU A 23 -4.69 0.95 -5.49
CA LEU A 23 -5.34 -0.30 -5.09
C LEU A 23 -4.55 -0.96 -3.96
N CYS A 24 -5.26 -1.72 -3.13
CA CYS A 24 -4.61 -2.57 -2.15
C CYS A 24 -5.19 -3.99 -2.13
N GLY A 25 -4.32 -4.99 -1.91
CA GLY A 25 -4.73 -6.38 -1.73
C GLY A 25 -3.53 -7.32 -1.63
N THR A 26 -3.72 -8.59 -1.26
CA THR A 26 -2.58 -9.51 -1.06
C THR A 26 -1.73 -9.69 -2.32
N ALA A 27 -2.35 -9.78 -3.50
CA ALA A 27 -1.64 -9.94 -4.77
C ALA A 27 -1.21 -8.61 -5.40
N ALA A 28 -2.04 -7.57 -5.25
CA ALA A 28 -1.76 -6.23 -5.79
C ALA A 28 -0.86 -5.37 -4.88
N GLU A 29 -0.65 -5.81 -3.64
CA GLU A 29 0.08 -5.09 -2.61
C GLU A 29 -0.45 -3.66 -2.42
N ILE A 30 0.38 -2.64 -2.65
CA ILE A 30 -0.01 -1.23 -2.78
C ILE A 30 0.32 -0.84 -4.23
N THR A 31 -0.68 -0.78 -5.09
CA THR A 31 -0.50 -0.49 -6.53
C THR A 31 -0.99 0.93 -6.85
N PRO A 32 -0.11 1.86 -7.24
CA PRO A 32 -0.50 3.20 -7.66
C PRO A 32 -1.40 3.18 -8.91
N ILE A 33 -2.38 4.07 -8.95
CA ILE A 33 -3.22 4.34 -10.12
C ILE A 33 -2.91 5.76 -10.62
N VAL A 34 -2.51 5.88 -11.88
CA VAL A 34 -2.16 7.18 -12.51
C VAL A 34 -3.23 7.69 -13.47
N GLU A 35 -4.20 6.85 -13.83
CA GLU A 35 -5.30 7.19 -14.74
C GLU A 35 -6.55 6.38 -14.38
N ILE A 36 -7.72 7.02 -14.39
CA ILE A 36 -9.04 6.38 -14.20
C ILE A 36 -9.97 6.92 -15.28
N ASP A 37 -10.57 6.04 -16.08
CA ASP A 37 -11.53 6.42 -17.13
C ASP A 37 -11.01 7.53 -18.07
N HIS A 38 -9.71 7.47 -18.41
CA HIS A 38 -9.00 8.48 -19.23
C HIS A 38 -8.78 9.84 -18.55
N TYR A 39 -9.12 9.98 -17.27
CA TYR A 39 -8.73 11.11 -16.45
C TYR A 39 -7.42 10.80 -15.74
N GLN A 40 -6.42 11.64 -15.97
CA GLN A 40 -5.17 11.58 -15.23
C GLN A 40 -5.43 11.84 -13.74
N VAL A 41 -4.92 10.97 -12.88
CA VAL A 41 -4.94 11.16 -11.42
C VAL A 41 -3.73 11.99 -11.02
N GLY A 42 -3.97 13.11 -10.34
CA GLY A 42 -2.93 14.10 -10.01
C GLY A 42 -2.04 14.43 -11.21
N GLU A 43 -0.73 14.26 -11.05
CA GLU A 43 0.28 14.52 -12.07
C GLU A 43 0.58 13.32 -12.99
N GLY A 44 -0.25 12.26 -12.98
CA GLY A 44 -0.03 11.06 -13.80
C GLY A 44 1.21 10.26 -13.39
N THR A 45 1.70 10.47 -12.17
CA THR A 45 2.87 9.80 -11.61
C THR A 45 2.58 9.33 -10.19
N ILE A 46 3.41 8.43 -9.66
CA ILE A 46 3.24 7.89 -8.30
C ILE A 46 3.51 9.01 -7.29
N GLY A 47 2.46 9.43 -6.59
CA GLY A 47 2.54 10.46 -5.57
C GLY A 47 3.27 10.05 -4.28
N PRO A 48 3.63 11.04 -3.45
CA PRO A 48 4.45 10.84 -2.26
C PRO A 48 3.78 9.98 -1.17
N VAL A 49 2.45 10.05 -1.01
CA VAL A 49 1.74 9.29 0.03
C VAL A 49 1.75 7.81 -0.32
N THR A 50 1.38 7.47 -1.55
CA THR A 50 1.32 6.11 -2.08
C THR A 50 2.69 5.46 -2.05
N ARG A 51 3.74 6.17 -2.50
CA ARG A 51 5.13 5.69 -2.43
C ARG A 51 5.56 5.36 -1.02
N ARG A 52 5.19 6.21 -0.05
CA ARG A 52 5.57 6.00 1.35
C ARG A 52 4.79 4.86 1.99
N LEU A 53 3.53 4.65 1.60
CA LEU A 53 2.72 3.51 2.00
C LEU A 53 3.29 2.20 1.45
N GLU A 54 3.63 2.15 0.16
CA GLU A 54 4.26 1.00 -0.50
C GLU A 54 5.56 0.60 0.22
N GLN A 55 6.45 1.56 0.47
CA GLN A 55 7.70 1.31 1.17
C GLN A 55 7.47 0.76 2.58
N LEU A 56 6.56 1.38 3.35
CA LEU A 56 6.24 0.95 4.71
C LEU A 56 5.63 -0.46 4.71
N PHE A 57 4.74 -0.75 3.78
CA PHE A 57 4.13 -2.06 3.60
C PHE A 57 5.20 -3.14 3.37
N HIS A 58 6.14 -2.89 2.45
CA HIS A 58 7.26 -3.81 2.19
C HIS A 58 8.22 -3.99 3.37
N ASP A 59 8.51 -2.92 4.10
CA ASP A 59 9.37 -3.00 5.29
C ASP A 59 8.71 -3.83 6.40
N VAL A 60 7.39 -3.70 6.56
CA VAL A 60 6.59 -4.53 7.47
C VAL A 60 6.59 -5.99 7.01
N LEU A 61 6.33 -6.29 5.74
CA LEU A 61 6.34 -7.67 5.26
C LEU A 61 7.71 -8.35 5.41
N ARG A 62 8.79 -7.63 5.13
CA ARG A 62 10.16 -8.18 5.10
C ARG A 62 10.88 -8.26 6.45
N GLY A 63 10.22 -7.95 7.57
CA GLY A 63 10.92 -8.01 8.86
C GLY A 63 11.64 -6.74 9.28
N LYS A 64 11.77 -5.74 8.39
CA LYS A 64 12.60 -4.54 8.61
C LYS A 64 11.98 -3.58 9.62
N ASP A 65 10.65 -3.48 9.60
CA ASP A 65 9.91 -2.72 10.60
C ASP A 65 9.48 -3.66 11.76
N PRO A 66 9.92 -3.39 13.00
CA PRO A 66 9.55 -4.18 14.17
C PRO A 66 8.18 -3.80 14.75
N ARG A 67 7.59 -2.66 14.38
CA ARG A 67 6.36 -2.11 14.98
C ARG A 67 5.12 -2.98 14.81
N ARG A 68 5.16 -3.92 13.85
CA ARG A 68 4.08 -4.84 13.50
C ARG A 68 4.60 -6.27 13.32
N ALA A 69 5.49 -6.70 14.21
CA ALA A 69 6.06 -8.05 14.15
C ALA A 69 4.99 -9.14 14.29
N GLU A 70 3.91 -8.85 15.00
CA GLU A 70 2.74 -9.70 15.23
C GLU A 70 1.95 -10.05 13.95
N TRP A 71 2.12 -9.32 12.85
CA TRP A 71 1.47 -9.63 11.56
C TRP A 71 2.18 -10.71 10.75
N ARG A 72 3.38 -11.13 11.16
CA ARG A 72 4.18 -12.14 10.45
C ARG A 72 4.20 -13.43 11.24
N THR A 73 3.95 -14.54 10.57
CA THR A 73 4.11 -15.89 11.15
C THR A 73 5.41 -16.51 10.63
N PRO A 74 6.47 -16.59 11.45
CA PRO A 74 7.70 -17.25 11.03
C PRO A 74 7.46 -18.75 10.83
N VAL A 75 7.80 -19.27 9.66
CA VAL A 75 7.66 -20.70 9.34
C VAL A 75 8.90 -21.55 9.66
N GLY A 76 9.96 -20.94 10.22
CA GLY A 76 11.09 -21.67 10.80
C GLY A 76 11.87 -22.58 9.84
N LEU A 77 12.10 -22.18 8.59
CA LEU A 77 12.79 -23.03 7.60
C LEU A 77 14.22 -23.44 8.00
N ALA A 78 14.89 -22.66 8.86
CA ALA A 78 16.24 -22.99 9.36
C ALA A 78 16.26 -24.22 10.31
N GLN A 79 15.12 -24.59 10.90
CA GLN A 79 14.99 -25.80 11.73
C GLN A 79 14.68 -27.04 10.90
N LEU A 80 14.06 -26.89 9.72
CA LEU A 80 13.77 -27.99 8.80
C LEU A 80 15.01 -28.47 8.03
N ALA A 81 16.02 -27.64 7.84
CA ALA A 81 17.28 -28.00 7.16
C ALA A 81 18.31 -28.69 8.08
N ARG A 82 17.98 -28.95 9.36
CA ARG A 82 18.85 -29.61 10.36
C ARG A 82 18.32 -30.98 10.82
N ALA A 83 17.27 -31.49 10.19
CA ALA A 83 16.77 -32.85 10.33
C ALA A 83 17.08 -33.64 9.05
#